data_AF-A0A8J6KQ12-F1
#
_entry.id   AF-A0A8J6KQ12-F1
#
_cell.length_a   1.000
_cell.length_b   1.000
_cell.length_c   1.000
_cell.angle_alpha   90.00
_cell.angle_beta   90.00
_cell.angle_gamma   90.00
#
_symmetry.space_group_name_H-M   'P 1'
#
loop_
_entity.id
_entity.type
_entity.pdbx_description
1 polymer ?
#
loop_
_entity_poly.entity_id
_entity_poly.type
_entity_poly.pdbx_seq_one_letter_code
_entity_poly.pdbx_strand_id
1 'polypeptide(L)'
;MTRQCPPPVPESGFPLSGSVLAEAAVVFAVVLSIHAVVWDRYSWCAVALSVQAFYVQYKWDRLLQQGNAVFQFRTSANSGLLPASMVMPLFGLVMKERCQTAGNPYFERFGIVVAATGMAVALFSSVLALGITRPVPTNTCAISGLAGGIIIYIMKHSLSVGEVIEVLEVLLIFVYLNMILLYLLPRCFTPGEALLVLGAISFVLNQLIKRSLTESQGDPVDFFLLVVVVGMVLMGVFFSTLFVFMDSGTWASSIFFHLMTCVLGLGVVLPWLHWLIRRNPLLWLLQFLFYTETRIYLLAYWSLLATMACLVVLYQNAKRSSSESKKHRAPTITRKYFHFIVVATYIPGIVFDRPLLYVAATICLAVFIFLEYVRYFRIKPLGHTLRSLLSLFLDERDSGPLILTHIYLLLGMSLPIWLIPRPCAQKDSLGGARALVPYAGVLAVGVGDTVASIFGSTMGEIRWPGTKKTFEGTMTSIFAQIISVALILIFDSGVDLNYSYAWILGSISTVSLLEAYTTQIDNLLLPLYLLILLMA
;
A
#
# COMPACT_ATOMS: atom_id res chain seq x y z
N MET A 1 36.68 -42.94 -4.81
CA MET A 1 35.60 -42.57 -5.74
C MET A 1 35.29 -41.09 -5.57
N THR A 2 35.86 -40.29 -6.45
CA THR A 2 35.69 -38.84 -6.58
C THR A 2 34.27 -38.53 -7.03
N ARG A 3 33.49 -37.80 -6.23
CA ARG A 3 32.21 -37.23 -6.67
C ARG A 3 32.52 -36.10 -7.65
N GLN A 4 32.28 -36.33 -8.93
CA GLN A 4 32.31 -35.30 -9.97
C GLN A 4 31.22 -34.27 -9.65
N CYS A 5 31.60 -33.00 -9.49
CA CYS A 5 30.66 -31.89 -9.55
C CYS A 5 30.04 -31.85 -10.96
N PRO A 6 28.72 -31.58 -11.09
CA PRO A 6 28.13 -31.32 -12.40
C PRO A 6 28.77 -30.08 -13.03
N PRO A 7 28.91 -30.03 -14.37
CA PRO A 7 29.51 -28.89 -15.04
C PRO A 7 28.65 -27.63 -14.83
N PRO A 8 29.25 -26.42 -14.86
CA PRO A 8 28.49 -25.19 -14.82
C PRO A 8 27.56 -25.14 -16.03
N VAL A 9 26.26 -24.97 -15.78
CA VAL A 9 25.29 -24.67 -16.81
C VAL A 9 25.77 -23.39 -17.51
N PRO A 10 25.89 -23.36 -18.85
CA PRO A 10 26.34 -22.16 -19.55
C PRO A 10 25.42 -20.98 -19.21
N GLU A 11 26.03 -19.83 -18.93
CA GLU A 11 25.35 -18.54 -18.81
C GLU A 11 24.71 -18.18 -20.16
N SER A 12 23.60 -18.82 -20.49
CA SER A 12 22.66 -18.27 -21.46
C SER A 12 22.04 -17.06 -20.79
N GLY A 13 22.36 -15.87 -21.30
CA GLY A 13 21.67 -14.64 -20.92
C GLY A 13 20.18 -14.84 -21.16
N PHE A 14 19.42 -15.09 -20.09
CA PHE A 14 17.99 -15.24 -20.18
C PHE A 14 17.40 -13.94 -20.73
N PRO A 15 16.55 -13.99 -21.78
CA PRO A 15 15.98 -12.80 -22.37
C PRO A 15 15.15 -12.07 -21.33
N LEU A 16 15.30 -10.73 -21.26
CA LEU A 16 14.41 -9.89 -20.48
C LEU A 16 12.97 -10.21 -20.87
N SER A 17 12.13 -10.58 -19.91
CA SER A 17 10.70 -10.68 -20.17
C SER A 17 10.20 -9.31 -20.61
N GLY A 18 9.65 -9.21 -21.82
CA GLY A 18 9.19 -7.94 -22.39
C GLY A 18 8.20 -7.19 -21.50
N SER A 19 7.45 -7.91 -20.65
CA SER A 19 6.54 -7.33 -19.65
C SER A 19 7.26 -6.53 -18.56
N VAL A 20 8.45 -6.95 -18.11
CA VAL A 20 9.22 -6.25 -17.08
C VAL A 20 9.82 -4.95 -17.63
N LEU A 21 10.27 -4.97 -18.89
CA LEU A 21 10.73 -3.77 -19.60
C LEU A 21 9.59 -2.79 -19.82
N ALA A 22 8.40 -3.28 -20.18
CA ALA A 22 7.22 -2.44 -20.34
C ALA A 22 6.77 -1.81 -19.01
N GLU A 23 6.71 -2.58 -17.92
CA GLU A 23 6.45 -2.05 -16.56
C GLU A 23 7.46 -0.96 -16.20
N ALA A 24 8.76 -1.20 -16.44
CA ALA A 24 9.79 -0.20 -16.20
C ALA A 24 9.59 1.06 -17.04
N ALA A 25 9.27 0.94 -18.33
CA ALA A 25 9.02 2.07 -19.21
C ALA A 25 7.85 2.94 -18.71
N VAL A 26 6.77 2.33 -18.21
CA VAL A 26 5.65 3.05 -17.61
C VAL A 26 6.09 3.78 -16.34
N VAL A 27 6.86 3.13 -15.45
CA VAL A 27 7.38 3.78 -14.23
C VAL A 27 8.31 4.94 -14.58
N PHE A 28 9.21 4.78 -15.55
CA PHE A 28 10.06 5.87 -16.04
C PHE A 28 9.24 7.03 -16.61
N ALA A 29 8.16 6.75 -17.36
CA ALA A 29 7.27 7.80 -17.86
C ALA A 29 6.65 8.59 -16.71
N VAL A 30 6.24 7.94 -15.62
CA VAL A 30 5.75 8.63 -14.41
C VAL A 30 6.85 9.48 -13.76
N VAL A 31 8.04 8.91 -13.55
CA VAL A 31 9.18 9.62 -12.94
C VAL A 31 9.54 10.86 -13.76
N LEU A 32 9.62 10.74 -15.08
CA LEU A 32 9.94 11.84 -15.98
C LEU A 32 8.83 12.89 -16.02
N SER A 33 7.55 12.48 -15.95
CA SER A 33 6.41 13.40 -15.87
C SER A 33 6.48 14.25 -14.61
N ILE A 34 6.78 13.64 -13.46
CA ILE A 34 6.92 14.37 -12.18
C ILE A 34 8.18 15.23 -12.19
N HIS A 35 9.28 14.72 -12.74
CA HIS A 35 10.51 15.49 -12.90
C HIS A 35 10.30 16.75 -13.75
N ALA A 36 9.53 16.66 -14.84
CA ALA A 36 9.20 17.80 -15.69
C ALA A 36 8.38 18.88 -14.95
N VAL A 37 7.56 18.49 -13.97
CA VAL A 37 6.75 19.41 -13.16
C VAL A 37 7.56 20.03 -12.02
N VAL A 38 8.30 19.23 -11.24
CA VAL A 38 9.01 19.68 -10.04
C VAL A 38 10.35 20.35 -10.37
N TRP A 39 11.06 19.84 -11.38
CA TRP A 39 12.33 20.36 -11.91
C TRP A 39 13.33 20.89 -10.86
N ASP A 40 13.73 20.02 -9.93
CA ASP A 40 14.71 20.37 -8.90
C ASP A 40 15.76 19.28 -8.66
N ARG A 41 16.73 19.57 -7.78
CA ARG A 41 17.79 18.63 -7.39
C ARG A 41 17.27 17.31 -6.82
N TYR A 42 16.12 17.32 -6.13
CA TYR A 42 15.55 16.11 -5.53
C TYR A 42 14.83 15.26 -6.58
N SER A 43 14.21 15.88 -7.59
CA SER A 43 13.63 15.19 -8.73
C SER A 43 14.71 14.51 -9.59
N TRP A 44 15.90 15.12 -9.75
CA TRP A 44 17.06 14.45 -10.35
C TRP A 44 17.55 13.25 -9.54
N CYS A 45 17.51 13.33 -8.20
CA CYS A 45 17.76 12.16 -7.35
C CYS A 45 16.75 11.03 -7.62
N ALA A 46 15.48 11.35 -7.83
CA ALA A 46 14.45 10.35 -8.16
C ALA A 46 14.70 9.70 -9.52
N VAL A 47 15.15 10.46 -10.53
CA VAL A 47 15.59 9.91 -11.82
C VAL A 47 16.78 8.96 -11.61
N ALA A 48 17.82 9.39 -10.89
CA ALA A 48 18.98 8.54 -10.60
C ALA A 48 18.60 7.26 -9.84
N LEU A 49 17.70 7.36 -8.86
CA LEU A 49 17.17 6.23 -8.12
C LEU A 49 16.40 5.26 -9.04
N SER A 50 15.56 5.77 -9.95
CA SER A 50 14.79 4.91 -10.87
C SER A 50 15.70 4.09 -11.79
N VAL A 51 16.78 4.70 -12.32
CA VAL A 51 17.79 3.99 -13.11
C VAL A 51 18.47 2.91 -12.25
N GLN A 52 18.89 3.27 -11.05
CA GLN A 52 19.54 2.34 -10.13
C GLN A 52 18.63 1.16 -9.75
N ALA A 53 17.37 1.43 -9.39
CA ALA A 53 16.39 0.43 -9.01
C ALA A 53 16.04 -0.52 -10.17
N PHE A 54 16.00 -0.03 -11.40
CA PHE A 54 15.81 -0.86 -12.60
C PHE A 54 16.90 -1.93 -12.74
N TYR A 55 18.18 -1.56 -12.61
CA TYR A 55 19.28 -2.53 -12.69
C TYR A 55 19.30 -3.51 -11.51
N VAL A 56 18.91 -3.06 -10.32
CA VAL A 56 18.89 -3.89 -9.11
C VAL A 56 17.70 -4.86 -9.10
N GLN A 57 16.54 -4.46 -9.62
CA GLN A 57 15.37 -5.32 -9.76
C GLN A 57 15.73 -6.65 -10.44
N TYR A 58 16.49 -6.60 -11.54
CA TYR A 58 16.91 -7.81 -12.25
C TYR A 58 17.78 -8.75 -11.41
N LYS A 59 18.60 -8.20 -10.49
CA LYS A 59 19.42 -9.01 -9.58
C LYS A 59 18.57 -9.67 -8.52
N TRP A 60 17.57 -8.97 -7.98
CA TRP A 60 16.58 -9.55 -7.09
C TRP A 60 15.79 -10.68 -7.77
N ASP A 61 15.31 -10.47 -8.99
CA ASP A 61 14.54 -11.48 -9.72
C ASP A 61 15.38 -12.77 -9.90
N ARG A 62 16.67 -12.62 -10.26
CA ARG A 62 17.61 -13.76 -10.34
C ARG A 62 17.84 -14.43 -8.98
N LEU A 63 18.01 -13.67 -7.90
CA LEU A 63 18.17 -14.21 -6.54
C LEU A 63 16.96 -15.03 -6.08
N LEU A 64 15.75 -14.50 -6.35
CA LEU A 64 14.49 -15.17 -6.03
C LEU A 64 14.34 -16.48 -6.81
N GLN A 65 14.65 -16.47 -8.11
CA GLN A 65 14.59 -17.67 -8.96
C GLN A 65 15.57 -18.75 -8.52
N GLN A 66 16.74 -18.36 -8.01
CA GLN A 66 17.75 -19.30 -7.50
C GLN A 66 17.45 -19.81 -6.08
N GLY A 67 16.45 -19.27 -5.38
CA GLY A 67 16.17 -19.61 -3.99
C GLY A 67 17.24 -19.15 -3.00
N ASN A 68 18.11 -18.22 -3.41
CA ASN A 68 19.25 -17.74 -2.63
C ASN A 68 18.93 -16.50 -1.78
N ALA A 69 17.66 -16.11 -1.69
CA ALA A 69 17.24 -14.98 -0.86
C ALA A 69 17.33 -15.34 0.63
N VAL A 70 17.81 -14.39 1.44
CA VAL A 70 17.93 -14.56 2.90
C VAL A 70 16.57 -14.79 3.56
N PHE A 71 15.54 -14.11 3.07
CA PHE A 71 14.16 -14.27 3.53
C PHE A 71 13.32 -15.01 2.48
N GLN A 72 12.28 -15.70 2.96
CA GLN A 72 11.34 -16.38 2.08
C GLN A 72 10.33 -15.38 1.50
N PHE A 73 10.62 -14.84 0.32
CA PHE A 73 9.67 -14.00 -0.41
C PHE A 73 8.71 -14.84 -1.25
N ARG A 74 7.60 -14.23 -1.68
CA ARG A 74 6.66 -14.83 -2.64
C ARG A 74 7.33 -14.94 -4.02
N THR A 75 7.30 -16.13 -4.61
CA THR A 75 8.01 -16.45 -5.87
C THR A 75 7.15 -16.34 -7.13
N SER A 76 5.83 -16.14 -7.01
CA SER A 76 4.89 -16.11 -8.13
C SER A 76 4.87 -14.79 -8.92
N ALA A 77 5.58 -13.77 -8.46
CA ALA A 77 5.66 -12.45 -9.07
C ALA A 77 7.13 -12.02 -9.27
N ASN A 78 7.36 -11.02 -10.11
CA ASN A 78 8.66 -10.34 -10.14
C ASN A 78 8.91 -9.65 -8.77
N SER A 79 10.14 -9.16 -8.54
CA SER A 79 10.47 -8.52 -7.27
C SER A 79 9.70 -7.21 -7.05
N GLY A 80 9.29 -6.53 -8.13
CA GLY A 80 8.53 -5.28 -8.08
C GLY A 80 9.30 -4.13 -7.45
N LEU A 81 10.62 -4.20 -7.43
CA LEU A 81 11.44 -3.26 -6.67
C LEU A 81 11.42 -1.86 -7.27
N LEU A 82 11.50 -1.72 -8.59
CA LEU A 82 11.46 -0.44 -9.30
C LEU A 82 10.15 0.33 -9.04
N PRO A 83 8.96 -0.25 -9.29
CA PRO A 83 7.72 0.48 -9.03
C PRO A 83 7.57 0.82 -7.54
N ALA A 84 7.98 -0.07 -6.63
CA ALA A 84 7.93 0.16 -5.19
C ALA A 84 8.90 1.26 -4.71
N SER A 85 10.14 1.26 -5.20
CA SER A 85 11.17 2.21 -4.78
C SER A 85 10.81 3.66 -5.11
N MET A 86 9.94 3.87 -6.10
CA MET A 86 9.57 5.22 -6.54
C MET A 86 8.37 5.83 -5.82
N VAL A 87 7.51 5.04 -5.20
CA VAL A 87 6.28 5.57 -4.58
C VAL A 87 6.56 6.63 -3.52
N MET A 88 7.37 6.30 -2.50
CA MET A 88 7.63 7.21 -1.37
C MET A 88 8.45 8.44 -1.79
N PRO A 89 9.53 8.31 -2.61
CA PRO A 89 10.24 9.46 -3.15
C PRO A 89 9.35 10.41 -3.94
N LEU A 90 8.60 9.89 -4.92
CA LEU A 90 7.75 10.72 -5.78
C LEU A 90 6.62 11.38 -5.00
N PHE A 91 5.99 10.66 -4.06
CA PHE A 91 4.98 11.24 -3.18
C PHE A 91 5.55 12.40 -2.34
N GLY A 92 6.74 12.23 -1.75
CA GLY A 92 7.40 13.29 -0.99
C GLY A 92 7.73 14.54 -1.84
N LEU A 93 8.19 14.35 -3.08
CA LEU A 93 8.47 15.45 -4.01
C LEU A 93 7.22 16.25 -4.36
N VAL A 94 6.15 15.56 -4.71
CA VAL A 94 4.88 16.19 -5.07
C VAL A 94 4.26 16.86 -3.84
N MET A 95 4.33 16.23 -2.66
CA MET A 95 3.87 16.85 -1.41
C MET A 95 4.67 18.11 -1.07
N LYS A 96 5.99 18.09 -1.24
CA LYS A 96 6.85 19.27 -1.06
C LYS A 96 6.37 20.41 -1.95
N GLU A 97 6.24 20.17 -3.25
CA GLU A 97 5.82 21.21 -4.21
C GLU A 97 4.45 21.80 -3.85
N ARG A 98 3.51 20.95 -3.41
CA ARG A 98 2.19 21.40 -2.97
C ARG A 98 2.23 22.23 -1.70
N CYS A 99 2.96 21.81 -0.69
CA CYS A 99 3.04 22.57 0.55
C CYS A 99 3.84 23.86 0.39
N GLN A 100 4.80 23.89 -0.55
CA GLN A 100 5.49 25.10 -0.96
C GLN A 100 4.52 26.11 -1.60
N THR A 101 3.71 25.68 -2.57
CA THR A 101 2.68 26.55 -3.20
C THR A 101 1.59 27.01 -2.23
N ALA A 102 1.27 26.20 -1.21
CA ALA A 102 0.35 26.57 -0.15
C ALA A 102 0.95 27.49 0.93
N GLY A 103 2.25 27.81 0.87
CA GLY A 103 2.93 28.66 1.85
C GLY A 103 3.12 28.01 3.22
N ASN A 104 3.19 26.67 3.29
CA ASN A 104 3.38 25.93 4.54
C ASN A 104 4.80 25.33 4.62
N PRO A 105 5.77 26.07 5.19
CA PRO A 105 7.18 25.67 5.17
C PRO A 105 7.46 24.40 5.99
N TYR A 106 6.68 24.14 7.04
CA TYR A 106 6.83 22.92 7.83
C TYR A 106 6.52 21.67 7.00
N PHE A 107 5.39 21.66 6.30
CA PHE A 107 5.02 20.51 5.47
C PHE A 107 5.80 20.43 4.17
N GLU A 108 6.33 21.54 3.65
CA GLU A 108 7.32 21.51 2.57
C GLU A 108 8.56 20.70 2.98
N ARG A 109 9.17 21.03 4.13
CA ARG A 109 10.32 20.28 4.66
C ARG A 109 9.97 18.85 4.97
N PHE A 110 8.76 18.59 5.50
CA PHE A 110 8.25 17.23 5.70
C PHE A 110 8.20 16.43 4.39
N GLY A 111 7.82 17.05 3.26
CA GLY A 111 7.87 16.43 1.93
C GLY A 111 9.28 16.04 1.51
N ILE A 112 10.27 16.89 1.78
CA ILE A 112 11.68 16.59 1.52
C ILE A 112 12.14 15.40 2.38
N VAL A 113 11.74 15.35 3.66
CA VAL A 113 12.05 14.22 4.56
C VAL A 113 11.41 12.92 4.05
N VAL A 114 10.13 12.94 3.67
CA VAL A 114 9.46 11.76 3.10
C VAL A 114 10.19 11.28 1.84
N ALA A 115 10.55 12.19 0.94
CA ALA A 115 11.27 11.84 -0.28
C ALA A 115 12.64 11.23 0.05
N ALA A 116 13.37 11.86 0.97
CA ALA A 116 14.68 11.45 1.42
C ALA A 116 14.66 10.06 2.09
N THR A 117 13.71 9.82 3.00
CA THR A 117 13.50 8.52 3.64
C THR A 117 13.21 7.44 2.61
N GLY A 118 12.33 7.71 1.64
CA GLY A 118 12.04 6.77 0.56
C GLY A 118 13.28 6.39 -0.24
N MET A 119 14.12 7.37 -0.59
CA MET A 119 15.39 7.12 -1.30
C MET A 119 16.35 6.29 -0.45
N ALA A 120 16.48 6.60 0.84
CA ALA A 120 17.38 5.89 1.75
C ALA A 120 16.98 4.42 1.92
N VAL A 121 15.69 4.14 2.11
CA VAL A 121 15.15 2.78 2.23
C VAL A 121 15.37 2.00 0.92
N ALA A 122 15.12 2.60 -0.24
CA ALA A 122 15.35 1.98 -1.54
C ALA A 122 16.82 1.66 -1.82
N LEU A 123 17.72 2.58 -1.48
CA LEU A 123 19.17 2.36 -1.57
C LEU A 123 19.63 1.24 -0.63
N PHE A 124 19.10 1.17 0.59
CA PHE A 124 19.42 0.07 1.52
C PHE A 124 18.99 -1.30 0.97
N SER A 125 17.74 -1.44 0.50
CA SER A 125 17.26 -2.67 -0.13
C SER A 125 18.10 -3.07 -1.35
N SER A 126 18.67 -2.08 -2.04
CA SER A 126 19.57 -2.30 -3.16
C SER A 126 20.94 -2.83 -2.75
N VAL A 127 21.54 -2.25 -1.71
CA VAL A 127 22.80 -2.73 -1.14
C VAL A 127 22.67 -4.16 -0.65
N LEU A 128 21.55 -4.51 -0.01
CA LEU A 128 21.26 -5.88 0.43
C LEU A 128 21.28 -6.86 -0.75
N ALA A 129 20.59 -6.53 -1.84
CA ALA A 129 20.57 -7.35 -3.07
C ALA A 129 21.98 -7.60 -3.61
N LEU A 130 22.76 -6.53 -3.72
CA LEU A 130 24.09 -6.56 -4.33
C LEU A 130 25.10 -7.30 -3.46
N GLY A 131 24.99 -7.18 -2.14
CA GLY A 131 25.84 -7.90 -1.20
C GLY A 131 25.61 -9.42 -1.19
N ILE A 132 24.36 -9.86 -1.43
CA ILE A 132 23.99 -11.27 -1.48
C ILE A 132 24.30 -11.90 -2.85
N THR A 133 24.21 -11.12 -3.93
CA THR A 133 24.39 -11.63 -5.30
C THR A 133 25.83 -12.10 -5.57
N ARG A 134 25.99 -13.36 -5.99
CA ARG A 134 27.26 -13.95 -6.42
C ARG A 134 27.16 -14.49 -7.86
N PRO A 135 28.15 -14.27 -8.74
CA PRO A 135 29.30 -13.36 -8.58
C PRO A 135 28.86 -11.89 -8.45
N VAL A 136 29.73 -11.04 -7.88
CA VAL A 136 29.41 -9.62 -7.61
C VAL A 136 29.11 -8.90 -8.93
N PRO A 137 27.93 -8.28 -9.09
CA PRO A 137 27.56 -7.63 -10.35
C PRO A 137 28.20 -6.24 -10.47
N THR A 138 29.46 -6.18 -10.92
CA THR A 138 30.29 -4.96 -10.99
C THR A 138 29.57 -3.75 -11.62
N ASN A 139 28.93 -3.93 -12.77
CA ASN A 139 28.21 -2.84 -13.46
C ASN A 139 27.04 -2.29 -12.62
N THR A 140 26.24 -3.18 -12.02
CA THR A 140 25.12 -2.78 -11.16
C THR A 140 25.63 -2.12 -9.87
N CYS A 141 26.74 -2.60 -9.30
CA CYS A 141 27.40 -1.97 -8.16
C CYS A 141 27.92 -0.57 -8.51
N ALA A 142 28.52 -0.36 -9.68
CA ALA A 142 28.97 0.95 -10.12
C ALA A 142 27.81 1.93 -10.29
N ILE A 143 26.74 1.53 -10.96
CA ILE A 143 25.52 2.35 -11.12
C ILE A 143 24.91 2.68 -9.75
N SER A 144 24.81 1.68 -8.86
CA SER A 144 24.27 1.88 -7.51
C SER A 144 25.14 2.79 -6.65
N GLY A 145 26.46 2.70 -6.78
CA GLY A 145 27.41 3.57 -6.07
C GLY A 145 27.34 5.01 -6.56
N LEU A 146 27.23 5.23 -7.88
CA LEU A 146 27.08 6.55 -8.47
C LEU A 146 25.76 7.21 -8.05
N ALA A 147 24.63 6.50 -8.22
CA ALA A 147 23.32 7.02 -7.83
C ALA A 147 23.25 7.28 -6.31
N GLY A 148 23.71 6.33 -5.49
CA GLY A 148 23.78 6.49 -4.04
C GLY A 148 24.67 7.65 -3.60
N GLY A 149 25.83 7.83 -4.24
CA GLY A 149 26.74 8.94 -3.98
C GLY A 149 26.11 10.30 -4.28
N ILE A 150 25.44 10.44 -5.42
CA ILE A 150 24.72 11.67 -5.80
C ILE A 150 23.59 11.97 -4.79
N ILE A 151 22.78 10.96 -4.46
CA ILE A 151 21.66 11.10 -3.52
C ILE A 151 22.17 11.52 -2.14
N ILE A 152 23.18 10.84 -1.60
CA ILE A 152 23.78 11.16 -0.30
C ILE A 152 24.40 12.56 -0.32
N TYR A 153 25.10 12.93 -1.39
CA TYR A 153 25.67 14.26 -1.54
C TYR A 153 24.60 15.35 -1.49
N ILE A 154 23.52 15.18 -2.25
CA ILE A 154 22.41 16.15 -2.29
C ILE A 154 21.72 16.22 -0.92
N MET A 155 21.41 15.07 -0.31
CA MET A 155 20.80 15.01 1.03
C MET A 155 21.64 15.73 2.08
N LYS A 156 22.96 15.48 2.10
CA LYS A 156 23.90 16.11 3.04
C LYS A 156 23.88 17.64 2.99
N HIS A 157 23.74 18.22 1.80
CA HIS A 157 23.72 19.67 1.62
C HIS A 157 22.31 20.28 1.70
N SER A 158 21.28 19.46 1.83
CA SER A 158 19.88 19.87 1.73
C SER A 158 19.13 19.77 3.06
N LEU A 159 19.42 18.71 3.81
CA LEU A 159 18.74 18.37 5.05
C LEU A 159 19.43 19.04 6.24
N SER A 160 18.64 19.48 7.20
CA SER A 160 19.14 19.88 8.51
C SER A 160 19.62 18.65 9.29
N VAL A 161 20.41 18.87 10.35
CA VAL A 161 20.89 17.77 11.20
C VAL A 161 19.72 16.95 11.78
N GLY A 162 18.64 17.62 12.21
CA GLY A 162 17.45 16.93 12.74
C GLY A 162 16.72 16.09 11.69
N GLU A 163 16.66 16.56 10.44
CA GLU A 163 16.06 15.82 9.33
C GLU A 163 16.92 14.62 8.91
N VAL A 164 18.25 14.73 8.96
CA VAL A 164 19.16 13.60 8.71
C VAL A 164 18.98 12.53 9.79
N ILE A 165 18.90 12.93 11.07
CA ILE A 165 18.61 12.02 12.18
C ILE A 165 17.28 11.30 11.92
N GLU A 166 16.24 12.02 11.49
CA GLU A 166 14.95 11.42 11.15
C GLU A 166 15.03 10.33 10.09
N VAL A 167 15.75 10.59 8.99
CA VAL A 167 15.93 9.62 7.91
C VAL A 167 16.66 8.38 8.42
N LEU A 168 17.68 8.54 9.27
CA LEU A 168 18.43 7.44 9.86
C LEU A 168 17.62 6.64 10.87
N GLU A 169 16.79 7.29 11.69
CA GLU A 169 15.87 6.62 12.63
C GLU A 169 14.87 5.74 11.88
N VAL A 170 14.23 6.26 10.83
CA VAL A 170 13.30 5.47 10.01
C VAL A 170 14.01 4.31 9.34
N LEU A 171 15.22 4.52 8.82
CA LEU A 171 16.02 3.46 8.22
C LEU A 171 16.37 2.37 9.25
N LEU A 172 16.77 2.74 10.46
CA LEU A 172 17.08 1.80 11.54
C LEU A 172 15.84 0.95 11.89
N ILE A 173 14.70 1.60 12.08
CA ILE A 173 13.41 0.92 12.34
C ILE A 173 13.09 -0.02 11.18
N PHE A 174 13.27 0.41 9.94
CA PHE A 174 13.06 -0.43 8.75
C PHE A 174 13.92 -1.69 8.76
N VAL A 175 15.21 -1.57 9.07
CA VAL A 175 16.10 -2.75 9.14
C VAL A 175 15.60 -3.76 10.19
N TYR A 176 15.27 -3.31 11.40
CA TYR A 176 14.77 -4.20 12.45
C TYR A 176 13.42 -4.82 12.11
N LEU A 177 12.48 -4.03 11.57
CA LEU A 177 11.18 -4.54 11.15
C LEU A 177 11.31 -5.57 10.02
N ASN A 178 12.23 -5.39 9.08
CA ASN A 178 12.50 -6.41 8.05
C ASN A 178 13.00 -7.71 8.68
N MET A 179 13.95 -7.64 9.62
CA MET A 179 14.47 -8.84 10.28
C MET A 179 13.39 -9.60 11.06
N ILE A 180 12.50 -8.88 11.75
CA ILE A 180 11.43 -9.47 12.56
C ILE A 180 10.29 -9.97 11.65
N LEU A 181 9.70 -9.08 10.85
CA LEU A 181 8.44 -9.36 10.14
C LEU A 181 8.64 -10.30 8.94
N LEU A 182 9.75 -10.21 8.20
CA LEU A 182 9.99 -11.17 7.10
C LEU A 182 10.31 -12.58 7.60
N TYR A 183 10.80 -12.71 8.85
CA TYR A 183 10.94 -14.00 9.51
C TYR A 183 9.59 -14.55 9.98
N LEU A 184 8.75 -13.70 10.59
CA LEU A 184 7.42 -14.09 11.08
C LEU A 184 6.40 -14.35 9.94
N LEU A 185 6.57 -13.70 8.79
CA LEU A 185 5.62 -13.70 7.68
C LEU A 185 6.24 -14.25 6.37
N PRO A 186 6.72 -15.51 6.37
CA PRO A 186 7.33 -16.09 5.18
C PRO A 186 6.33 -16.14 4.02
N ARG A 187 6.77 -15.77 2.83
CA ARG A 187 6.04 -15.80 1.55
C ARG A 187 4.82 -14.87 1.48
N CYS A 188 4.62 -13.98 2.45
CA CYS A 188 3.56 -12.97 2.42
C CYS A 188 3.83 -11.88 1.38
N PHE A 189 5.09 -11.45 1.26
CA PHE A 189 5.48 -10.28 0.48
C PHE A 189 6.42 -10.63 -0.68
N THR A 190 6.36 -9.85 -1.75
CA THR A 190 7.50 -9.64 -2.66
C THR A 190 8.50 -8.65 -2.03
N PRO A 191 9.75 -8.56 -2.52
CA PRO A 191 10.68 -7.52 -2.06
C PRO A 191 10.11 -6.09 -2.20
N GLY A 192 9.40 -5.78 -3.28
CA GLY A 192 8.75 -4.48 -3.49
C GLY A 192 7.59 -4.22 -2.51
N GLU A 193 6.74 -5.22 -2.27
CA GLU A 193 5.67 -5.10 -1.26
C GLU A 193 6.24 -4.92 0.15
N ALA A 194 7.29 -5.66 0.49
CA ALA A 194 7.99 -5.50 1.77
C ALA A 194 8.58 -4.09 1.90
N LEU A 195 9.20 -3.56 0.84
CA LEU A 195 9.73 -2.20 0.82
C LEU A 195 8.64 -1.16 1.09
N LEU A 196 7.48 -1.26 0.43
CA LEU A 196 6.37 -0.32 0.62
C LEU A 196 5.73 -0.45 2.00
N VAL A 197 5.33 -1.66 2.39
CA VAL A 197 4.57 -1.89 3.64
C VAL A 197 5.46 -1.63 4.85
N LEU A 198 6.67 -2.20 4.88
CA LEU A 198 7.57 -2.02 6.01
C LEU A 198 8.13 -0.61 6.05
N GLY A 199 8.43 0.00 4.89
CA GLY A 199 8.84 1.42 4.82
C GLY A 199 7.77 2.36 5.39
N ALA A 200 6.50 2.13 5.04
CA ALA A 200 5.38 2.90 5.58
C ALA A 200 5.19 2.70 7.09
N ILE A 201 5.25 1.46 7.59
CA ILE A 201 5.16 1.18 9.03
C ILE A 201 6.33 1.81 9.78
N SER A 202 7.56 1.74 9.26
CA SER A 202 8.74 2.37 9.86
C SER A 202 8.58 3.87 9.97
N PHE A 203 8.08 4.52 8.91
CA PHE A 203 7.83 5.95 8.91
C PHE A 203 6.73 6.32 9.92
N VAL A 204 5.61 5.60 9.92
CA VAL A 204 4.50 5.80 10.87
C VAL A 204 4.94 5.64 12.32
N LEU A 205 5.73 4.60 12.62
CA LEU A 205 6.27 4.37 13.96
C LEU A 205 7.16 5.53 14.40
N ASN A 206 8.05 5.99 13.52
CA ASN A 206 8.92 7.12 13.81
C ASN A 206 8.13 8.41 14.09
N GLN A 207 7.13 8.71 13.25
CA GLN A 207 6.25 9.87 13.46
C GLN A 207 5.49 9.79 14.78
N LEU A 208 5.02 8.60 15.16
CA LEU A 208 4.35 8.40 16.44
C LEU A 208 5.30 8.64 17.63
N ILE A 209 6.53 8.12 17.57
CA ILE A 209 7.56 8.34 18.60
C ILE A 209 7.83 9.83 18.76
N LYS A 210 8.12 10.55 17.66
CA LYS A 210 8.41 11.99 17.70
C LYS A 210 7.25 12.81 18.26
N ARG A 211 6.02 12.52 17.83
CA ARG A 211 4.81 13.19 18.34
C ARG A 211 4.51 12.87 19.79
N SER A 212 4.97 11.72 20.30
CA SER A 212 4.82 11.36 21.72
C SER A 212 5.80 12.10 22.62
N LEU A 213 6.98 12.41 22.09
CA LEU A 213 8.05 13.14 22.79
C LEU A 213 7.84 14.66 22.75
N THR A 214 7.12 15.17 21.76
CA THR A 214 6.82 16.59 21.61
C THR A 214 5.43 16.90 22.15
N GLU A 215 5.28 17.95 22.96
CA GLU A 215 3.97 18.43 23.41
C GLU A 215 3.24 19.16 22.27
N SER A 216 2.94 18.44 21.20
CA SER A 216 2.23 18.98 20.04
C SER A 216 0.72 18.83 20.22
N GLN A 217 0.00 19.95 20.22
CA GLN A 217 -1.45 19.92 20.05
C GLN A 217 -1.75 19.74 18.55
N GLY A 218 -2.36 18.61 18.20
CA GLY A 218 -2.80 18.29 16.84
C GLY A 218 -4.26 17.85 16.80
N ASP A 219 -4.81 17.73 15.58
CA ASP A 219 -6.15 17.16 15.42
C ASP A 219 -6.13 15.70 15.91
N PRO A 220 -7.05 15.30 16.81
CA PRO A 220 -7.15 13.92 17.28
C PRO A 220 -7.17 12.86 16.16
N VAL A 221 -7.73 13.21 15.00
CA VAL A 221 -7.80 12.32 13.83
C VAL A 221 -6.40 11.96 13.29
N ASP A 222 -5.44 12.89 13.36
CA ASP A 222 -4.10 12.70 12.83
C ASP A 222 -3.29 11.69 13.66
N PHE A 223 -3.52 11.63 14.98
CA PHE A 223 -2.86 10.66 15.86
C PHE A 223 -3.52 9.28 15.81
N PHE A 224 -4.83 9.23 15.53
CA PHE A 224 -5.60 7.99 15.59
C PHE A 224 -5.05 6.91 14.65
N LEU A 225 -4.78 7.25 13.38
CA LEU A 225 -4.19 6.31 12.42
C LEU A 225 -2.83 5.79 12.87
N LEU A 226 -1.94 6.69 13.33
CA LEU A 226 -0.59 6.33 13.76
C LEU A 226 -0.63 5.34 14.93
N VAL A 227 -1.40 5.65 15.96
CA VAL A 227 -1.54 4.80 17.16
C VAL A 227 -2.17 3.45 16.81
N VAL A 228 -3.21 3.43 15.97
CA VAL A 228 -3.86 2.18 15.58
C VAL A 228 -2.91 1.29 14.77
N VAL A 229 -2.21 1.83 13.76
CA VAL A 229 -1.27 1.04 12.95
C VAL A 229 -0.14 0.48 13.81
N VAL A 230 0.49 1.30 14.64
CA VAL A 230 1.56 0.84 15.53
C VAL A 230 1.06 -0.16 16.56
N GLY A 231 -0.09 0.09 17.17
CA GLY A 231 -0.72 -0.81 18.13
C GLY A 231 -1.00 -2.19 17.54
N MET A 232 -1.56 -2.25 16.34
CA MET A 232 -1.81 -3.51 15.65
C MET A 232 -0.51 -4.26 15.33
N VAL A 233 0.53 -3.57 14.82
CA VAL A 233 1.83 -4.20 14.54
C VAL A 233 2.48 -4.76 15.80
N LEU A 234 2.53 -3.99 16.88
CA LEU A 234 3.09 -4.44 18.16
C LEU A 234 2.33 -5.64 18.72
N MET A 235 1.00 -5.62 18.63
CA MET A 235 0.15 -6.73 19.06
C MET A 235 0.41 -7.99 18.22
N GLY A 236 0.55 -7.84 16.90
CA GLY A 236 0.90 -8.93 15.98
C GLY A 236 2.25 -9.56 16.30
N VAL A 237 3.29 -8.74 16.54
CA VAL A 237 4.63 -9.21 16.92
C VAL A 237 4.59 -9.95 18.27
N PHE A 238 3.90 -9.38 19.25
CA PHE A 238 3.73 -9.99 20.58
C PHE A 238 3.08 -11.38 20.49
N PHE A 239 1.90 -11.49 19.85
CA PHE A 239 1.20 -12.78 19.75
C PHE A 239 1.92 -13.78 18.85
N SER A 240 2.54 -13.33 17.77
CA SER A 240 3.34 -14.22 16.91
C SER A 240 4.49 -14.85 17.69
N THR A 241 5.17 -14.07 18.53
CA THR A 241 6.26 -14.56 19.38
C THR A 241 5.74 -15.49 20.47
N LEU A 242 4.64 -15.12 21.13
CA LEU A 242 4.06 -15.91 22.21
C LEU A 242 3.56 -17.28 21.74
N PHE A 243 2.90 -17.33 20.58
CA PHE A 243 2.39 -18.58 20.01
C PHE A 243 3.43 -19.45 19.31
N VAL A 244 4.71 -19.03 19.26
CA VAL A 244 5.83 -19.95 18.98
C VAL A 244 6.01 -20.92 20.15
N PHE A 245 5.77 -20.47 21.38
CA PHE A 245 5.99 -21.26 22.60
C PHE A 245 4.70 -21.90 23.15
N MET A 246 3.53 -21.45 22.69
CA MET A 246 2.23 -21.89 23.21
C MET A 246 1.28 -22.30 22.09
N ASP A 247 0.58 -23.42 22.25
CA ASP A 247 -0.44 -23.84 21.29
C ASP A 247 -1.63 -22.87 21.31
N SER A 248 -1.88 -22.23 20.18
CA SER A 248 -2.95 -21.26 19.99
C SER A 248 -4.33 -21.90 19.83
N GLY A 249 -4.43 -23.21 19.57
CA GLY A 249 -5.68 -23.92 19.30
C GLY A 249 -6.55 -24.22 20.53
N THR A 250 -6.05 -24.01 21.75
CA THR A 250 -6.79 -24.32 22.98
C THR A 250 -7.76 -23.20 23.38
N TRP A 251 -8.79 -23.54 24.17
CA TRP A 251 -9.70 -22.53 24.74
C TRP A 251 -8.98 -21.60 25.72
N ALA A 252 -8.04 -22.13 26.52
CA ALA A 252 -7.23 -21.35 27.45
C ALA A 252 -6.41 -20.28 26.71
N SER A 253 -5.70 -20.66 25.64
CA SER A 253 -4.94 -19.74 24.80
C SER A 253 -5.82 -18.70 24.12
N SER A 254 -7.05 -19.08 23.75
CA SER A 254 -8.02 -18.15 23.15
C SER A 254 -8.55 -17.13 24.15
N ILE A 255 -8.87 -17.56 25.39
CA ILE A 255 -9.25 -16.65 26.47
C ILE A 255 -8.09 -15.71 26.80
N PHE A 256 -6.86 -16.25 26.90
CA PHE A 256 -5.66 -15.45 27.10
C PHE A 256 -5.46 -14.42 25.99
N PHE A 257 -5.64 -14.79 24.72
CA PHE A 257 -5.55 -13.88 23.58
C PHE A 257 -6.52 -12.70 23.71
N HIS A 258 -7.80 -12.97 24.00
CA HIS A 258 -8.81 -11.92 24.15
C HIS A 258 -8.54 -11.03 25.36
N LEU A 259 -8.20 -11.61 26.52
CA LEU A 259 -7.86 -10.86 27.72
C LEU A 259 -6.63 -9.99 27.52
N MET A 260 -5.56 -10.54 26.94
CA MET A 260 -4.33 -9.81 26.68
C MET A 260 -4.53 -8.73 25.62
N THR A 261 -5.37 -8.97 24.59
CA THR A 261 -5.78 -7.94 23.64
C THR A 261 -6.48 -6.79 24.35
N CYS A 262 -7.40 -7.07 25.28
CA CYS A 262 -8.03 -6.04 26.11
C CYS A 262 -7.02 -5.30 26.99
N VAL A 263 -6.06 -6.01 27.61
CA VAL A 263 -5.00 -5.39 28.44
C VAL A 263 -4.12 -4.46 27.61
N LEU A 264 -3.68 -4.89 26.43
CA LEU A 264 -2.85 -4.06 25.54
C LEU A 264 -3.66 -2.88 24.97
N GLY A 265 -4.91 -3.11 24.57
CA GLY A 265 -5.80 -2.06 24.06
C GLY A 265 -6.13 -1.01 25.11
N LEU A 266 -6.63 -1.43 26.28
CA LEU A 266 -7.07 -0.54 27.35
C LEU A 266 -5.91 0.02 28.19
N GLY A 267 -4.84 -0.74 28.36
CA GLY A 267 -3.70 -0.40 29.22
C GLY A 267 -2.53 0.28 28.51
N VAL A 268 -2.39 0.11 27.18
CA VAL A 268 -1.30 0.72 26.41
C VAL A 268 -1.85 1.65 25.32
N VAL A 269 -2.66 1.14 24.41
CA VAL A 269 -3.11 1.89 23.23
C VAL A 269 -3.99 3.08 23.62
N LEU A 270 -5.00 2.88 24.47
CA LEU A 270 -5.89 3.96 24.90
C LEU A 270 -5.19 5.04 25.75
N PRO A 271 -4.35 4.71 26.76
CA PRO A 271 -3.61 5.71 27.51
C PRO A 271 -2.63 6.49 26.63
N TRP A 272 -1.99 5.82 25.66
CA TRP A 272 -1.12 6.49 24.71
C TRP A 272 -1.89 7.46 23.81
N LEU A 273 -3.06 7.06 23.33
CA LEU A 273 -3.94 7.94 22.57
C LEU A 273 -4.46 9.09 23.44
N HIS A 274 -4.78 8.84 24.71
CA HIS A 274 -5.18 9.87 25.67
C HIS A 274 -4.07 10.90 25.91
N TRP A 275 -2.83 10.43 26.02
CA TRP A 275 -1.65 11.29 26.15
C TRP A 275 -1.51 12.25 24.96
N LEU A 276 -1.69 11.75 23.73
CA LEU A 276 -1.56 12.55 22.51
C LEU A 276 -2.75 13.49 22.28
N ILE A 277 -3.98 12.99 22.45
CA ILE A 277 -5.21 13.75 22.22
C ILE A 277 -5.48 14.77 23.35
N ARG A 278 -4.94 14.54 24.56
CA ARG A 278 -5.23 15.29 25.79
C ARG A 278 -6.72 15.34 26.15
N ARG A 279 -7.51 14.40 25.63
CA ARG A 279 -8.94 14.18 25.94
C ARG A 279 -9.20 12.69 26.06
N ASN A 280 -10.29 12.29 26.70
CA ASN A 280 -10.67 10.88 26.75
C ASN A 280 -10.96 10.36 25.33
N PRO A 281 -10.18 9.40 24.79
CA PRO A 281 -10.30 9.00 23.39
C PRO A 281 -11.60 8.29 23.05
N LEU A 282 -12.16 7.52 23.99
CA LEU A 282 -13.43 6.80 23.77
C LEU A 282 -14.60 7.79 23.69
N LEU A 283 -14.63 8.78 24.60
CA LEU A 283 -15.65 9.82 24.57
C LEU A 283 -15.51 10.70 23.32
N TRP A 284 -14.28 11.05 22.95
CA TRP A 284 -14.03 11.77 21.70
C TRP A 284 -14.54 10.99 20.50
N LEU A 285 -14.23 9.69 20.39
CA LEU A 285 -14.64 8.87 19.26
C LEU A 285 -16.16 8.75 19.17
N LEU A 286 -16.84 8.50 20.30
CA LEU A 286 -18.30 8.43 20.34
C LEU A 286 -18.94 9.76 19.93
N GLN A 287 -18.47 10.88 20.50
CA GLN A 287 -18.95 12.20 20.12
C GLN A 287 -18.69 12.50 18.65
N PHE A 288 -17.53 12.10 18.13
CA PHE A 288 -17.17 12.29 16.74
C PHE A 288 -18.10 11.49 15.81
N LEU A 289 -18.35 10.21 16.09
CA LEU A 289 -19.18 9.36 15.24
C LEU A 289 -20.64 9.82 15.18
N PHE A 290 -21.18 10.32 16.29
CA PHE A 290 -22.58 10.74 16.41
C PHE A 290 -22.76 12.27 16.38
N TYR A 291 -21.77 13.01 15.86
CA TYR A 291 -21.79 14.48 15.90
C TYR A 291 -22.88 15.12 15.03
N THR A 292 -23.12 14.56 13.84
CA THR A 292 -24.06 15.11 12.85
C THR A 292 -24.98 14.03 12.29
N GLU A 293 -26.18 14.43 11.87
CA GLU A 293 -27.14 13.56 11.19
C GLU A 293 -26.54 12.90 9.94
N THR A 294 -25.71 13.65 9.18
CA THR A 294 -25.00 13.13 7.99
C THR A 294 -24.14 11.92 8.34
N ARG A 295 -23.41 11.98 9.46
CA ARG A 295 -22.57 10.86 9.93
C ARG A 295 -23.41 9.67 10.33
N ILE A 296 -24.54 9.89 11.00
CA ILE A 296 -25.46 8.82 11.39
C ILE A 296 -26.03 8.11 10.17
N TYR A 297 -26.51 8.86 9.16
CA TYR A 297 -27.00 8.28 7.92
C TYR A 297 -25.92 7.51 7.15
N LEU A 298 -24.70 8.04 7.07
CA LEU A 298 -23.56 7.34 6.47
C LEU A 298 -23.22 6.04 7.21
N LEU A 299 -23.16 6.08 8.55
CA LEU A 299 -22.88 4.89 9.37
C LEU A 299 -23.98 3.84 9.22
N ALA A 300 -25.25 4.23 9.15
CA ALA A 300 -26.36 3.31 8.92
C ALA A 300 -26.27 2.68 7.52
N TYR A 301 -25.99 3.49 6.50
CA TYR A 301 -25.79 3.03 5.12
C TYR A 301 -24.60 2.06 4.98
N TRP A 302 -23.45 2.39 5.56
CA TRP A 302 -22.28 1.52 5.54
C TRP A 302 -22.50 0.25 6.34
N SER A 303 -23.27 0.31 7.43
CA SER A 303 -23.67 -0.89 8.19
C SER A 303 -24.52 -1.81 7.32
N LEU A 304 -25.47 -1.26 6.53
CA LEU A 304 -26.23 -2.04 5.54
C LEU A 304 -25.30 -2.67 4.49
N LEU A 305 -24.38 -1.91 3.90
CA LEU A 305 -23.41 -2.45 2.92
C LEU A 305 -22.52 -3.55 3.52
N ALA A 306 -22.07 -3.39 4.77
CA ALA A 306 -21.29 -4.41 5.48
C ALA A 306 -22.12 -5.69 5.70
N THR A 307 -23.40 -5.57 6.08
CA THR A 307 -24.29 -6.74 6.19
C THR A 307 -24.47 -7.43 4.84
N MET A 308 -24.62 -6.68 3.74
CA MET A 308 -24.70 -7.24 2.39
C MET A 308 -23.40 -7.97 2.01
N ALA A 309 -22.23 -7.42 2.33
CA ALA A 309 -20.95 -8.08 2.11
C ALA A 309 -20.85 -9.41 2.89
N CYS A 310 -21.28 -9.43 4.16
CA CYS A 310 -21.35 -10.65 4.95
C CYS A 310 -22.31 -11.69 4.35
N LEU A 311 -23.50 -11.25 3.90
CA LEU A 311 -24.47 -12.13 3.22
C LEU A 311 -23.89 -12.73 1.94
N VAL A 312 -23.14 -11.96 1.14
CA VAL A 312 -22.45 -12.46 -0.05
C VAL A 312 -21.42 -13.54 0.30
N VAL A 313 -20.66 -13.37 1.39
CA VAL A 313 -19.71 -14.38 1.88
C VAL A 313 -20.43 -15.65 2.33
N LEU A 314 -21.50 -15.51 3.11
CA LEU A 314 -22.28 -16.64 3.63
C LEU A 314 -22.99 -17.40 2.51
N TYR A 315 -23.65 -16.69 1.59
CA TYR A 315 -24.36 -17.26 0.45
C TYR A 315 -23.43 -18.12 -0.43
N GLN A 316 -22.23 -17.62 -0.70
CA GLN A 316 -21.27 -18.36 -1.53
C GLN A 316 -20.70 -19.59 -0.84
N ASN A 317 -20.45 -19.50 0.46
CA ASN A 317 -20.01 -20.66 1.23
C ASN A 317 -21.14 -21.70 1.35
N ALA A 318 -22.40 -21.29 1.49
CA ALA A 318 -23.55 -22.19 1.44
C ALA A 318 -23.66 -22.88 0.08
N LYS A 319 -23.54 -22.12 -1.03
CA LYS A 319 -23.54 -22.66 -2.40
C LYS A 319 -22.41 -23.67 -2.63
N ARG A 320 -21.21 -23.39 -2.10
CA ARG A 320 -20.07 -24.32 -2.13
C ARG A 320 -20.40 -25.63 -1.41
N SER A 321 -21.05 -25.56 -0.25
CA SER A 321 -21.41 -26.75 0.52
C SER A 321 -22.46 -27.63 -0.17
N SER A 322 -23.32 -27.03 -1.01
CA SER A 322 -24.36 -27.75 -1.75
C SER A 322 -23.90 -28.36 -3.09
N SER A 323 -22.76 -27.91 -3.63
CA SER A 323 -22.22 -28.39 -4.91
C SER A 323 -21.24 -29.54 -4.68
N GLU A 324 -21.48 -30.70 -5.31
CA GLU A 324 -20.72 -31.95 -5.12
C GLU A 324 -19.21 -31.84 -5.49
N SER A 325 -18.83 -30.77 -6.19
CA SER A 325 -17.44 -30.42 -6.52
C SER A 325 -16.75 -29.62 -5.41
N LYS A 326 -15.98 -30.30 -4.56
CA LYS A 326 -15.24 -29.71 -3.41
C LYS A 326 -14.11 -28.71 -3.76
N LYS A 327 -13.80 -28.48 -5.05
CA LYS A 327 -12.58 -27.78 -5.50
C LYS A 327 -12.81 -26.43 -6.23
N HIS A 328 -13.99 -25.82 -6.12
CA HIS A 328 -14.20 -24.50 -6.73
C HIS A 328 -13.66 -23.35 -5.85
N ARG A 329 -12.70 -22.59 -6.38
CA ARG A 329 -12.34 -21.25 -5.87
C ARG A 329 -13.42 -20.25 -6.29
N ALA A 330 -13.58 -19.15 -5.56
CA ALA A 330 -14.48 -18.08 -5.97
C ALA A 330 -14.12 -17.58 -7.38
N PRO A 331 -15.08 -17.47 -8.31
CA PRO A 331 -14.80 -16.91 -9.62
C PRO A 331 -14.39 -15.43 -9.49
N THR A 332 -13.60 -14.93 -10.45
CA THR A 332 -13.10 -13.54 -10.46
C THR A 332 -14.23 -12.53 -10.29
N ILE A 333 -15.38 -12.78 -10.91
CA ILE A 333 -16.60 -11.96 -10.82
C ILE A 333 -17.05 -11.76 -9.37
N THR A 334 -16.99 -12.81 -8.55
CA THR A 334 -17.32 -12.71 -7.14
C THR A 334 -16.45 -11.69 -6.42
N ARG A 335 -15.13 -11.70 -6.68
CA ARG A 335 -14.19 -10.80 -5.99
C ARG A 335 -14.49 -9.34 -6.34
N LYS A 336 -15.12 -9.10 -7.49
CA LYS A 336 -15.54 -7.77 -7.94
C LYS A 336 -16.81 -7.26 -7.26
N TYR A 337 -17.62 -8.12 -6.61
CA TYR A 337 -18.69 -7.65 -5.72
C TYR A 337 -18.13 -6.81 -4.56
N PHE A 338 -16.98 -7.21 -3.99
CA PHE A 338 -16.35 -6.44 -2.92
C PHE A 338 -15.77 -5.11 -3.43
N HIS A 339 -15.33 -5.05 -4.69
CA HIS A 339 -14.89 -3.79 -5.31
C HIS A 339 -16.07 -2.84 -5.52
N PHE A 340 -17.22 -3.35 -5.97
CA PHE A 340 -18.44 -2.55 -6.07
C PHE A 340 -18.91 -2.03 -4.70
N ILE A 341 -18.93 -2.91 -3.68
CA ILE A 341 -19.34 -2.52 -2.32
C ILE A 341 -18.39 -1.46 -1.76
N VAL A 342 -17.07 -1.59 -1.95
CA VAL A 342 -16.13 -0.58 -1.44
C VAL A 342 -16.25 0.75 -2.20
N VAL A 343 -16.53 0.75 -3.50
CA VAL A 343 -16.86 1.98 -4.26
C VAL A 343 -18.13 2.64 -3.70
N ALA A 344 -19.18 1.86 -3.46
CA ALA A 344 -20.43 2.34 -2.88
C ALA A 344 -20.23 2.89 -1.45
N THR A 345 -19.29 2.37 -0.68
CA THR A 345 -18.91 2.91 0.64
C THR A 345 -18.12 4.22 0.51
N TYR A 346 -17.11 4.26 -0.36
CA TYR A 346 -16.15 5.36 -0.40
C TYR A 346 -16.68 6.61 -1.10
N ILE A 347 -17.40 6.50 -2.21
CA ILE A 347 -17.94 7.68 -2.92
C ILE A 347 -18.74 8.59 -1.98
N PRO A 348 -19.81 8.12 -1.30
CA PRO A 348 -20.57 8.99 -0.40
C PRO A 348 -19.74 9.48 0.78
N GLY A 349 -18.78 8.69 1.29
CA GLY A 349 -17.87 9.16 2.32
C GLY A 349 -16.95 10.30 1.86
N ILE A 350 -16.46 10.25 0.62
CA ILE A 350 -15.61 11.31 0.06
C ILE A 350 -16.41 12.59 -0.19
N VAL A 351 -17.64 12.45 -0.70
CA VAL A 351 -18.54 13.57 -1.02
C VAL A 351 -19.07 14.24 0.25
N PHE A 352 -19.56 13.46 1.22
CA PHE A 352 -20.32 14.01 2.34
C PHE A 352 -19.50 14.22 3.63
N ASP A 353 -18.54 13.35 3.98
CA ASP A 353 -17.75 13.51 5.21
C ASP A 353 -16.40 12.74 5.16
N ARG A 354 -15.37 13.40 4.61
CA ARG A 354 -14.01 12.82 4.49
C ARG A 354 -13.38 12.50 5.85
N PRO A 355 -13.49 13.35 6.90
CA PRO A 355 -13.00 13.00 8.24
C PRO A 355 -13.65 11.74 8.81
N LEU A 356 -14.96 11.55 8.66
CA LEU A 356 -15.64 10.33 9.09
C LEU A 356 -15.08 9.12 8.33
N LEU A 357 -14.97 9.21 7.00
CA LEU A 357 -14.41 8.13 6.18
C LEU A 357 -12.97 7.78 6.59
N TYR A 358 -12.13 8.78 6.89
CA TYR A 358 -10.77 8.57 7.40
C TYR A 358 -10.78 7.71 8.67
N VAL A 359 -11.56 8.11 9.68
CA VAL A 359 -11.62 7.43 10.99
C VAL A 359 -12.25 6.04 10.85
N ALA A 360 -13.34 5.92 10.11
CA ALA A 360 -14.01 4.65 9.86
C ALA A 360 -13.08 3.66 9.14
N ALA A 361 -12.34 4.10 8.11
CA ALA A 361 -11.37 3.27 7.41
C ALA A 361 -10.24 2.80 8.33
N THR A 362 -9.75 3.66 9.25
CA THR A 362 -8.76 3.27 10.26
C THR A 362 -9.30 2.18 11.20
N ILE A 363 -10.55 2.32 11.66
CA ILE A 363 -11.21 1.29 12.48
C ILE A 363 -11.37 -0.01 11.69
N CYS A 364 -11.82 0.06 10.43
CA CYS A 364 -11.94 -1.10 9.56
C CYS A 364 -10.59 -1.80 9.34
N LEU A 365 -9.48 -1.05 9.19
CA LEU A 365 -8.14 -1.61 9.09
C LEU A 365 -7.77 -2.41 10.35
N ALA A 366 -8.03 -1.84 11.54
CA ALA A 366 -7.81 -2.53 12.81
C ALA A 366 -8.64 -3.81 12.92
N VAL A 367 -9.92 -3.75 12.53
CA VAL A 367 -10.82 -4.91 12.54
C VAL A 367 -10.34 -5.98 11.57
N PHE A 368 -9.93 -5.63 10.35
CA PHE A 368 -9.44 -6.59 9.36
C PHE A 368 -8.17 -7.29 9.85
N ILE A 369 -7.20 -6.53 10.36
CA ILE A 369 -5.97 -7.10 10.91
C ILE A 369 -6.27 -7.97 12.15
N PHE A 370 -7.18 -7.55 13.02
CA PHE A 370 -7.56 -8.32 14.20
C PHE A 370 -8.24 -9.65 13.84
N LEU A 371 -9.21 -9.62 12.92
CA LEU A 371 -9.86 -10.83 12.41
C LEU A 371 -8.86 -11.76 11.73
N GLU A 372 -7.86 -11.19 11.06
CA GLU A 372 -6.78 -11.94 10.46
C GLU A 372 -5.89 -12.62 11.51
N TYR A 373 -5.61 -11.97 12.65
CA TYR A 373 -4.95 -12.62 13.79
C TYR A 373 -5.79 -13.76 14.37
N VAL A 374 -7.10 -13.55 14.56
CA VAL A 374 -8.04 -14.59 15.03
C VAL A 374 -8.05 -15.79 14.09
N ARG A 375 -8.07 -15.56 12.78
CA ARG A 375 -8.01 -16.60 11.73
C ARG A 375 -6.66 -17.31 11.70
N TYR A 376 -5.57 -16.56 11.74
CA TYR A 376 -4.20 -17.08 11.63
C TYR A 376 -3.88 -17.97 12.84
N PHE A 377 -4.06 -17.45 14.05
CA PHE A 377 -3.80 -18.15 15.31
C PHE A 377 -4.92 -19.11 15.75
N ARG A 378 -5.95 -19.35 14.92
CA ARG A 378 -7.04 -20.32 15.25
C ARG A 378 -7.79 -20.00 16.55
N ILE A 379 -7.90 -18.72 16.91
CA ILE A 379 -8.48 -18.28 18.17
C ILE A 379 -9.98 -18.61 18.21
N LYS A 380 -10.43 -19.33 19.23
CA LYS A 380 -11.84 -19.70 19.42
C LYS A 380 -12.68 -18.50 19.88
N PRO A 381 -13.98 -18.45 19.54
CA PRO A 381 -14.72 -19.44 18.74
C PRO A 381 -14.61 -19.23 17.22
N LEU A 382 -14.14 -18.07 16.74
CA LEU A 382 -14.29 -17.65 15.34
C LEU A 382 -13.19 -18.13 14.39
N GLY A 383 -12.00 -18.49 14.89
CA GLY A 383 -10.81 -18.72 14.07
C GLY A 383 -10.97 -19.82 13.02
N HIS A 384 -11.64 -20.93 13.38
CA HIS A 384 -11.92 -22.01 12.42
C HIS A 384 -12.98 -21.59 11.38
N THR A 385 -14.04 -20.90 11.84
CA THR A 385 -15.10 -20.38 10.98
C THR A 385 -14.54 -19.40 9.95
N LEU A 386 -13.74 -18.43 10.37
CA LEU A 386 -13.10 -17.45 9.48
C LEU A 386 -12.19 -18.14 8.46
N ARG A 387 -11.42 -19.14 8.87
CA ARG A 387 -10.55 -19.89 7.94
C ARG A 387 -11.36 -20.63 6.88
N SER A 388 -12.45 -21.27 7.28
CA SER A 388 -13.34 -21.97 6.35
C SER A 388 -13.96 -20.99 5.35
N LEU A 389 -14.58 -19.90 5.85
CA LEU A 389 -15.26 -18.90 5.03
C LEU A 389 -14.32 -18.20 4.05
N LEU A 390 -13.11 -17.83 4.49
CA LEU A 390 -12.15 -17.08 3.68
C LEU A 390 -11.36 -17.97 2.72
N SER A 391 -11.30 -19.29 2.95
CA SER A 391 -10.59 -20.23 2.07
C SER A 391 -11.08 -20.19 0.61
N LEU A 392 -12.36 -19.86 0.40
CA LEU A 392 -12.97 -19.75 -0.92
C LEU A 392 -12.45 -18.54 -1.71
N PHE A 393 -11.99 -17.50 -1.02
CA PHE A 393 -11.56 -16.24 -1.62
C PHE A 393 -10.06 -16.12 -1.85
N LEU A 394 -9.26 -17.06 -1.34
CA LEU A 394 -7.80 -17.07 -1.47
C LEU A 394 -7.33 -16.98 -2.93
N ASP A 395 -6.36 -16.09 -3.16
CA ASP A 395 -5.74 -15.89 -4.47
C ASP A 395 -4.30 -16.41 -4.53
N GLU A 396 -3.69 -16.44 -5.73
CA GLU A 396 -2.27 -16.79 -5.92
C GLU A 396 -1.33 -15.82 -5.17
N ARG A 397 -1.81 -14.62 -4.89
CA ARG A 397 -1.13 -13.56 -4.13
C ARG A 397 -1.08 -13.87 -2.62
N ASP A 398 -2.04 -14.64 -2.10
CA ASP A 398 -2.15 -15.03 -0.69
C ASP A 398 -1.41 -16.36 -0.42
N SER A 399 -0.12 -16.38 -0.70
CA SER A 399 0.75 -17.57 -0.57
C SER A 399 1.34 -17.77 0.83
N GLY A 400 1.31 -16.73 1.66
CA GLY A 400 1.87 -16.71 3.01
C GLY A 400 0.86 -17.06 4.11
N PRO A 401 1.25 -16.95 5.39
CA PRO A 401 0.36 -17.14 6.52
C PRO A 401 -0.81 -16.16 6.55
N LEU A 402 -0.61 -14.92 6.09
CA LEU A 402 -1.64 -13.87 6.04
C LEU A 402 -2.32 -13.82 4.68
N ILE A 403 -3.61 -13.49 4.70
CA ILE A 403 -4.43 -13.14 3.55
C ILE A 403 -4.39 -11.63 3.43
N LEU A 404 -3.64 -11.10 2.47
CA LEU A 404 -3.40 -9.66 2.35
C LEU A 404 -4.30 -9.00 1.32
N THR A 405 -4.85 -9.75 0.37
CA THR A 405 -5.64 -9.17 -0.75
C THR A 405 -6.78 -8.25 -0.29
N HIS A 406 -7.52 -8.63 0.75
CA HIS A 406 -8.64 -7.83 1.28
C HIS A 406 -8.15 -6.62 2.12
N ILE A 407 -7.01 -6.74 2.79
CA ILE A 407 -6.36 -5.62 3.49
C ILE A 407 -5.84 -4.62 2.47
N TYR A 408 -5.19 -5.08 1.39
CA TYR A 408 -4.70 -4.23 0.32
C TYR A 408 -5.82 -3.53 -0.45
N LEU A 409 -6.98 -4.17 -0.64
CA LEU A 409 -8.15 -3.47 -1.19
C LEU A 409 -8.56 -2.29 -0.31
N LEU A 410 -8.66 -2.49 1.01
CA LEU A 410 -8.96 -1.40 1.95
C LEU A 410 -7.87 -0.31 1.92
N LEU A 411 -6.60 -0.69 1.94
CA LEU A 411 -5.47 0.24 1.88
C LEU A 411 -5.47 1.02 0.57
N GLY A 412 -5.70 0.37 -0.57
CA GLY A 412 -5.76 1.02 -1.88
C GLY A 412 -6.81 2.13 -1.96
N MET A 413 -7.96 1.91 -1.34
CA MET A 413 -9.04 2.90 -1.26
C MET A 413 -8.74 4.00 -0.23
N SER A 414 -8.06 3.67 0.87
CA SER A 414 -7.85 4.57 2.02
C SER A 414 -6.60 5.44 1.95
N LEU A 415 -5.51 4.96 1.34
CA LEU A 415 -4.24 5.69 1.27
C LEU A 415 -4.39 7.05 0.59
N PRO A 416 -5.14 7.20 -0.52
CA PRO A 416 -5.41 8.51 -1.11
C PRO A 416 -6.20 9.46 -0.20
N ILE A 417 -6.82 8.98 0.87
CA ILE A 417 -7.52 9.81 1.87
C ILE A 417 -6.60 10.12 3.04
N TRP A 418 -5.80 9.13 3.47
CA TRP A 418 -4.90 9.26 4.62
C TRP A 418 -3.67 10.11 4.32
N LEU A 419 -3.17 10.07 3.08
CA LEU A 419 -1.92 10.74 2.69
C LEU A 419 -2.11 12.19 2.27
N ILE A 420 -3.34 12.69 2.15
CA ILE A 420 -3.56 14.10 1.76
C ILE A 420 -3.10 15.02 2.89
N PRO A 421 -2.15 15.94 2.64
CA PRO A 421 -1.73 16.92 3.64
C PRO A 421 -2.86 17.94 3.84
N ARG A 422 -3.74 17.69 4.83
CA ARG A 422 -4.86 18.59 5.16
C ARG A 422 -4.42 20.04 5.36
N PRO A 423 -3.28 20.35 6.02
CA PRO A 423 -2.84 21.72 6.22
C PRO A 423 -2.29 22.42 4.96
N CYS A 424 -2.08 21.68 3.87
CA CYS A 424 -1.66 22.21 2.56
C CYS A 424 -2.81 22.19 1.53
N ALA A 425 -3.98 21.66 1.89
CA ALA A 425 -5.18 21.83 1.08
C ALA A 425 -5.65 23.28 1.25
N GLN A 426 -5.50 24.11 0.21
CA GLN A 426 -5.98 25.49 0.26
C GLN A 426 -7.46 25.54 0.67
N LYS A 427 -7.80 26.59 1.43
CA LYS A 427 -9.14 26.81 2.01
C LYS A 427 -10.23 27.03 0.94
N ASP A 428 -9.81 27.35 -0.28
CA ASP A 428 -10.63 27.41 -1.48
C ASP A 428 -10.29 26.20 -2.35
N SER A 429 -11.29 25.33 -2.56
CA SER A 429 -11.38 24.15 -3.43
C SER A 429 -10.08 23.66 -4.11
N LEU A 430 -9.75 22.36 -3.95
CA LEU A 430 -8.69 21.70 -4.75
C LEU A 430 -9.01 21.81 -6.25
N GLY A 431 -8.63 22.89 -6.92
CA GLY A 431 -8.90 23.07 -8.35
C GLY A 431 -7.92 22.28 -9.22
N GLY A 432 -8.37 21.85 -10.39
CA GLY A 432 -7.59 21.07 -11.34
C GLY A 432 -7.66 19.55 -11.10
N ALA A 433 -6.68 18.81 -11.63
CA ALA A 433 -6.54 17.37 -11.40
C ALA A 433 -6.53 16.97 -9.91
N ARG A 434 -6.08 17.89 -9.06
CA ARG A 434 -6.01 17.73 -7.60
C ARG A 434 -7.35 17.44 -6.95
N ALA A 435 -8.45 17.93 -7.50
CA ALA A 435 -9.80 17.67 -7.01
C ALA A 435 -10.10 16.16 -6.90
N LEU A 436 -9.47 15.37 -7.78
CA LEU A 436 -9.67 13.93 -7.91
C LEU A 436 -8.72 13.10 -7.03
N VAL A 437 -7.77 13.72 -6.32
CA VAL A 437 -6.82 13.03 -5.44
C VAL A 437 -7.51 12.09 -4.42
N PRO A 438 -8.55 12.52 -3.67
CA PRO A 438 -9.27 11.63 -2.76
C PRO A 438 -9.92 10.42 -3.46
N TYR A 439 -10.22 10.56 -4.75
CA TYR A 439 -10.88 9.54 -5.57
C TYR A 439 -9.88 8.58 -6.24
N ALA A 440 -8.57 8.75 -6.08
CA ALA A 440 -7.57 7.92 -6.78
C ALA A 440 -7.75 6.41 -6.53
N GLY A 441 -8.12 6.01 -5.32
CA GLY A 441 -8.40 4.61 -5.00
C GLY A 441 -9.68 4.10 -5.68
N VAL A 442 -10.73 4.92 -5.66
CA VAL A 442 -12.00 4.63 -6.34
C VAL A 442 -11.79 4.47 -7.84
N LEU A 443 -11.04 5.39 -8.46
CA LEU A 443 -10.79 5.38 -9.90
C LEU A 443 -9.90 4.21 -10.32
N ALA A 444 -8.73 4.04 -9.67
CA ALA A 444 -7.75 3.04 -10.10
C ALA A 444 -8.20 1.60 -9.79
N VAL A 445 -8.62 1.34 -8.55
CA VAL A 445 -8.93 -0.02 -8.07
C VAL A 445 -10.43 -0.30 -8.12
N GLY A 446 -11.24 0.63 -7.62
CA GLY A 446 -12.69 0.45 -7.58
C GLY A 446 -13.31 0.29 -8.98
N VAL A 447 -13.00 1.22 -9.89
CA VAL A 447 -13.54 1.28 -11.25
C VAL A 447 -12.60 0.62 -12.25
N GLY A 448 -11.36 1.10 -12.35
CA GLY A 448 -10.41 0.71 -13.40
C GLY A 448 -10.11 -0.79 -13.40
N ASP A 449 -9.52 -1.32 -12.32
CA ASP A 449 -9.21 -2.75 -12.18
C ASP A 449 -10.48 -3.64 -12.29
N THR A 450 -11.63 -3.17 -11.79
CA THR A 450 -12.89 -3.90 -11.93
C THR A 450 -13.30 -4.05 -13.38
N VAL A 451 -13.41 -2.94 -14.11
CA VAL A 451 -13.83 -2.94 -15.51
C VAL A 451 -12.81 -3.65 -16.39
N ALA A 452 -11.50 -3.40 -16.22
CA ALA A 452 -10.44 -4.10 -16.93
C ALA A 452 -10.57 -5.63 -16.81
N SER A 453 -10.80 -6.12 -15.59
CA SER A 453 -10.88 -7.56 -15.34
C SER A 453 -12.16 -8.20 -15.91
N ILE A 454 -13.30 -7.52 -15.85
CA ILE A 454 -14.59 -8.03 -16.34
C ILE A 454 -14.61 -8.03 -17.87
N PHE A 455 -14.34 -6.89 -18.48
CA PHE A 455 -14.35 -6.77 -19.94
C PHE A 455 -13.15 -7.44 -20.57
N GLY A 456 -11.98 -7.36 -19.94
CA GLY A 456 -10.78 -8.01 -20.45
C GLY A 456 -10.86 -9.54 -20.44
N SER A 457 -11.61 -10.15 -19.51
CA SER A 457 -11.81 -11.61 -19.47
C SER A 457 -12.97 -12.10 -20.34
N THR A 458 -13.93 -11.24 -20.67
CA THR A 458 -15.13 -11.61 -21.45
C THR A 458 -15.04 -11.23 -22.93
N MET A 459 -14.44 -10.09 -23.24
CA MET A 459 -14.36 -9.49 -24.58
C MET A 459 -12.92 -9.28 -25.08
N GLY A 460 -11.90 -9.58 -24.24
CA GLY A 460 -10.51 -9.32 -24.61
C GLY A 460 -9.94 -10.38 -25.55
N GLU A 461 -9.51 -9.94 -26.73
CA GLU A 461 -8.89 -10.80 -27.75
C GLU A 461 -7.38 -10.55 -27.81
N ILE A 462 -6.97 -9.28 -27.82
CA ILE A 462 -5.57 -8.87 -27.98
C ILE A 462 -4.90 -8.77 -26.62
N ARG A 463 -3.93 -9.65 -26.36
CA ARG A 463 -3.15 -9.64 -25.12
C ARG A 463 -1.92 -8.74 -25.21
N TRP A 464 -1.62 -8.04 -24.11
CA TRP A 464 -0.36 -7.32 -24.00
C TRP A 464 0.83 -8.30 -23.97
N PRO A 465 1.94 -8.00 -24.68
CA PRO A 465 3.10 -8.89 -24.75
C PRO A 465 3.63 -9.29 -23.38
N GLY A 466 3.75 -10.59 -23.14
CA GLY A 466 4.29 -11.14 -21.89
C GLY A 466 3.36 -11.05 -20.68
N THR A 467 2.07 -10.76 -20.88
CA THR A 467 1.07 -10.68 -19.80
C THR A 467 -0.19 -11.48 -20.13
N LYS A 468 -1.01 -11.72 -19.09
CA LYS A 468 -2.36 -12.30 -19.26
C LYS A 468 -3.44 -11.23 -19.50
N LYS A 469 -3.07 -9.94 -19.45
CA LYS A 469 -3.97 -8.79 -19.54
C LYS A 469 -4.21 -8.43 -21.00
N THR A 470 -5.37 -7.84 -21.29
CA THR A 470 -5.83 -7.55 -22.66
C THR A 470 -5.86 -6.06 -22.92
N PHE A 471 -5.58 -5.67 -24.16
CA PHE A 471 -5.63 -4.29 -24.63
C PHE A 471 -7.04 -3.71 -24.47
N GLU A 472 -8.06 -4.49 -24.80
CA GLU A 472 -9.46 -4.12 -24.65
C GLU A 472 -9.83 -3.90 -23.17
N GLY A 473 -9.28 -4.72 -22.26
CA GLY A 473 -9.41 -4.52 -20.81
C GLY A 473 -8.81 -3.18 -20.37
N THR A 474 -7.62 -2.84 -20.84
CA THR A 474 -6.98 -1.55 -20.54
C THR A 474 -7.77 -0.37 -21.09
N MET A 475 -8.23 -0.43 -22.35
CA MET A 475 -9.01 0.65 -22.96
C MET A 475 -10.36 0.85 -22.27
N THR A 476 -11.09 -0.24 -21.98
CA THR A 476 -12.37 -0.15 -21.25
C THR A 476 -12.20 0.40 -19.84
N SER A 477 -11.09 0.09 -19.16
CA SER A 477 -10.74 0.71 -17.87
C SER A 477 -10.53 2.22 -17.98
N ILE A 478 -9.80 2.70 -19.00
CA ILE A 478 -9.60 4.13 -19.24
C ILE A 478 -10.95 4.81 -19.47
N PHE A 479 -11.79 4.27 -20.35
CA PHE A 479 -13.12 4.82 -20.62
C PHE A 479 -14.00 4.86 -19.35
N ALA A 480 -14.02 3.79 -18.57
CA ALA A 480 -14.82 3.74 -17.34
C ALA A 480 -14.34 4.73 -16.27
N GLN A 481 -13.03 4.93 -16.13
CA GLN A 481 -12.48 5.94 -15.23
C GLN A 481 -12.84 7.35 -15.68
N ILE A 482 -12.80 7.66 -16.99
CA ILE A 482 -13.23 8.97 -17.53
C ILE A 482 -14.72 9.20 -17.28
N ILE A 483 -15.57 8.20 -17.51
CA ILE A 483 -17.01 8.28 -17.20
C ILE A 483 -17.20 8.51 -15.71
N SER A 484 -16.44 7.83 -14.86
CA SER A 484 -16.51 8.01 -13.41
C SER A 484 -16.10 9.41 -12.98
N VAL A 485 -15.07 10.01 -13.60
CA VAL A 485 -14.71 11.42 -13.40
C VAL A 485 -15.87 12.33 -13.80
N ALA A 486 -16.53 12.09 -14.93
CA ALA A 486 -17.69 12.87 -15.35
C ALA A 486 -18.86 12.76 -14.35
N LEU A 487 -19.12 11.57 -13.80
CA LEU A 487 -20.11 11.37 -12.75
C LEU A 487 -19.73 12.11 -11.45
N ILE A 488 -18.46 12.06 -11.05
CA ILE A 488 -17.96 12.80 -9.88
C ILE A 488 -18.21 14.30 -10.03
N LEU A 489 -18.00 14.88 -11.22
CA LEU A 489 -18.29 16.30 -11.46
C LEU A 489 -19.77 16.66 -11.31
N ILE A 490 -20.67 15.72 -11.58
CA ILE A 490 -22.11 15.92 -11.43
C ILE A 490 -22.53 15.85 -9.96
N PHE A 491 -21.95 14.93 -9.19
CA PHE A 491 -22.39 14.63 -7.83
C PHE A 491 -21.58 15.34 -6.72
N ASP A 492 -20.34 15.71 -6.98
CA ASP A 492 -19.48 16.45 -6.04
C ASP A 492 -19.25 17.88 -6.57
N SER A 493 -20.09 18.80 -6.12
CA SER A 493 -19.98 20.22 -6.49
C SER A 493 -18.69 20.88 -6.00
N GLY A 494 -17.92 20.22 -5.13
CA GLY A 494 -16.60 20.67 -4.69
C GLY A 494 -15.47 20.33 -5.66
N VAL A 495 -15.73 19.59 -6.74
CA VAL A 495 -14.71 19.19 -7.72
C VAL A 495 -14.76 20.11 -8.94
N ASP A 496 -13.67 20.86 -9.15
CA ASP A 496 -13.46 21.66 -10.36
C ASP A 496 -12.14 21.23 -11.02
N LEU A 497 -12.21 20.75 -12.27
CA LEU A 497 -11.04 20.24 -13.01
C LEU A 497 -10.30 21.31 -13.80
N ASN A 498 -10.88 22.51 -13.95
CA ASN A 498 -10.28 23.60 -14.71
C ASN A 498 -9.67 23.13 -16.06
N TYR A 499 -8.45 23.57 -16.42
CA TYR A 499 -7.77 23.14 -17.65
C TYR A 499 -7.00 21.80 -17.54
N SER A 500 -7.20 21.00 -16.50
CA SER A 500 -6.37 19.81 -16.22
C SER A 500 -6.77 18.53 -16.95
N TYR A 501 -7.72 18.57 -17.88
CA TYR A 501 -8.25 17.36 -18.56
C TYR A 501 -7.17 16.50 -19.23
N ALA A 502 -6.21 17.12 -19.93
CA ALA A 502 -5.13 16.39 -20.60
C ALA A 502 -4.23 15.65 -19.60
N TRP A 503 -3.93 16.29 -18.46
CA TRP A 503 -3.14 15.68 -17.39
C TRP A 503 -3.89 14.54 -16.71
N ILE A 504 -5.19 14.70 -16.47
CA ILE A 504 -6.05 13.65 -15.90
C ILE A 504 -6.11 12.44 -16.83
N LEU A 505 -6.32 12.66 -18.13
CA LEU A 505 -6.33 11.59 -19.14
C LEU A 505 -4.97 10.88 -19.21
N GLY A 506 -3.87 11.63 -19.22
CA GLY A 506 -2.52 11.07 -19.19
C GLY A 506 -2.26 10.24 -17.93
N SER A 507 -2.72 10.72 -16.77
CA SER A 507 -2.57 10.04 -15.49
C SER A 507 -3.33 8.72 -15.45
N ILE A 508 -4.62 8.74 -15.83
CA ILE A 508 -5.48 7.55 -15.92
C ILE A 508 -4.92 6.54 -16.91
N SER A 509 -4.48 7.00 -18.09
CA SER A 509 -3.92 6.13 -19.13
C SER A 509 -2.62 5.47 -18.67
N THR A 510 -1.74 6.22 -18.01
CA THR A 510 -0.46 5.71 -17.51
C THR A 510 -0.66 4.66 -16.41
N VAL A 511 -1.60 4.89 -15.47
CA VAL A 511 -1.89 3.91 -14.41
C VAL A 511 -2.61 2.68 -14.96
N SER A 512 -3.48 2.85 -15.96
CA SER A 512 -4.12 1.70 -16.65
C SER A 512 -3.10 0.88 -17.43
N LEU A 513 -2.06 1.50 -17.98
CA LEU A 513 -0.95 0.79 -18.62
C LEU A 513 -0.06 0.10 -17.57
N LEU A 514 0.13 0.70 -16.39
CA LEU A 514 0.84 0.06 -15.28
C LEU A 514 0.10 -1.21 -14.82
N GLU A 515 -1.24 -1.17 -14.74
CA GLU A 515 -2.08 -2.35 -14.43
C GLU A 515 -1.90 -3.48 -15.43
N ALA A 516 -1.73 -3.15 -16.71
CA ALA A 516 -1.54 -4.14 -17.76
C ALA A 516 -0.23 -4.94 -17.61
N TYR A 517 0.84 -4.30 -17.11
CA TYR A 517 2.18 -4.89 -17.06
C TYR A 517 2.64 -5.32 -15.66
N THR A 518 2.12 -4.73 -14.60
CA THR A 518 2.57 -5.06 -13.24
C THR A 518 2.14 -6.45 -12.81
N THR A 519 3.05 -7.16 -12.17
CA THR A 519 2.75 -8.45 -11.51
C THR A 519 2.61 -8.32 -10.00
N GLN A 520 2.81 -7.10 -9.46
CA GLN A 520 2.61 -6.78 -8.06
C GLN A 520 1.12 -6.72 -7.70
N ILE A 521 0.82 -6.52 -6.42
CA ILE A 521 -0.54 -6.27 -5.98
C ILE A 521 -0.98 -4.87 -6.41
N ASP A 522 -1.68 -4.84 -7.55
CA ASP A 522 -2.40 -3.71 -8.13
C ASP A 522 -3.20 -2.89 -7.10
N ASN A 523 -3.89 -3.55 -6.16
CA ASN A 523 -4.66 -2.89 -5.11
C ASN A 523 -3.85 -1.91 -4.26
N LEU A 524 -2.54 -2.13 -4.09
CA LEU A 524 -1.67 -1.21 -3.36
C LEU A 524 -1.00 -0.20 -4.29
N LEU A 525 -0.52 -0.65 -5.44
CA LEU A 525 0.36 0.14 -6.31
C LEU A 525 -0.42 1.19 -7.12
N LEU A 526 -1.51 0.80 -7.77
CA LEU A 526 -2.21 1.66 -8.74
C LEU A 526 -2.79 2.93 -8.11
N PRO A 527 -3.46 2.87 -6.93
CA PRO A 527 -3.96 4.08 -6.27
C PRO A 527 -2.86 5.06 -5.89
N LEU A 528 -1.69 4.57 -5.49
CA LEU A 528 -0.56 5.40 -5.10
C LEU A 528 0.05 6.13 -6.31
N TYR A 529 0.21 5.43 -7.43
CA TYR A 529 0.66 6.09 -8.67
C TYR A 529 -0.35 7.11 -9.18
N LEU A 530 -1.65 6.80 -9.14
CA LEU A 530 -2.69 7.75 -9.55
C LEU A 530 -2.74 8.96 -8.59
N LEU A 531 -2.62 8.74 -7.28
CA LEU A 531 -2.50 9.78 -6.26
C LEU A 531 -1.34 10.72 -6.59
N ILE A 532 -0.14 10.19 -6.82
CA ILE A 532 1.07 10.97 -7.08
C ILE A 532 0.90 11.80 -8.36
N LEU A 533 0.38 11.20 -9.44
CA LEU A 533 0.17 11.90 -10.71
C LEU A 533 -0.90 13.00 -10.62
N LEU A 534 -2.03 12.73 -9.96
CA LEU A 534 -3.09 13.74 -9.77
C LEU A 534 -2.66 14.85 -8.81
N MET A 535 -1.73 14.55 -7.91
CA MET A 535 -1.18 15.51 -6.97
C MET A 535 -0.03 16.32 -7.58
N ALA A 536 0.65 15.87 -8.63
CA ALA A 536 1.64 16.67 -9.37
C ALA A 536 0.97 17.81 -10.15
#